data_AF-A0A7J4UZM0-F1
#
_entry.id   AF-A0A7J4UZM0-F1
#
_cell.length_a   1.000
_cell.length_b   1.000
_cell.length_c   1.000
_cell.angle_alpha   90.00
_cell.angle_beta   90.00
_cell.angle_gamma   90.00
#
_symmetry.space_group_name_H-M   'P 1'
#
loop_
_entity.id
_entity.type
_entity.pdbx_description
1 polymer ?
#
loop_
_entity_poly.entity_id
_entity_poly.type
_entity_poly.pdbx_seq_one_letter_code
_entity_poly.pdbx_strand_id
1 'polypeptide(L)' 'CRIYVGQNGRIWIDDELDDIIKAVKAVKLIEEEAHNMGLTEKIKRLLEEGSRKGE' A
#
# COMPACT_ATOMS: atom_id res chain seq x y z
N CYS A 1 -5.10 -6.86 6.69
CA CYS A 1 -5.69 -5.82 5.83
C CYS A 1 -6.72 -6.38 4.87
N ARG A 2 -7.96 -5.87 4.94
CA ARG A 2 -8.98 -6.08 3.88
C ARG A 2 -9.06 -4.83 3.02
N ILE A 3 -8.89 -5.00 1.71
CA ILE A 3 -8.92 -3.90 0.74
C ILE A 3 -9.94 -4.22 -0.35
N TYR A 4 -10.81 -3.27 -0.66
CA TYR A 4 -11.74 -3.33 -1.77
C TYR A 4 -11.52 -2.13 -2.70
N VAL A 5 -11.26 -2.40 -3.98
CA VAL A 5 -11.08 -1.37 -5.00
C VAL A 5 -12.36 -1.27 -5.81
N GLY A 6 -13.09 -0.18 -5.64
CA GLY A 6 -14.26 0.14 -6.45
C GLY A 6 -13.86 0.59 -7.85
N GLN A 7 -14.63 0.20 -8.86
CA GLN A 7 -14.41 0.64 -10.25
C GLN A 7 -14.60 2.15 -10.45
N ASN A 8 -15.19 2.85 -9.47
CA ASN A 8 -15.29 4.31 -9.43
C ASN A 8 -14.00 5.01 -8.93
N GLY A 9 -12.91 4.27 -8.74
CA GLY A 9 -11.64 4.79 -8.23
C GLY A 9 -11.61 5.03 -6.72
N ARG A 10 -12.65 4.61 -5.97
CA ARG A 10 -12.64 4.66 -4.50
C ARG A 10 -12.13 3.35 -3.94
N ILE A 11 -11.29 3.44 -2.91
CA ILE A 11 -10.74 2.28 -2.22
C ILE A 11 -11.26 2.28 -0.78
N TRP A 12 -11.81 1.15 -0.37
CA TRP A 12 -12.19 0.90 1.03
C TRP A 12 -11.14 0.00 1.67
N ILE A 13 -10.69 0.37 2.86
CA ILE A 13 -9.65 -0.34 3.62
C ILE A 13 -10.18 -0.54 5.04
N ASP A 14 -10.06 -1.78 5.52
CA ASP A 14 -10.48 -2.20 6.86
C ASP A 14 -9.34 -2.98 7.52
N ASP A 15 -8.72 -2.34 8.52
CA ASP A 15 -7.64 -2.89 9.35
C ASP A 15 -7.34 -1.99 10.57
N GLU A 16 -6.30 -2.32 11.34
CA GLU A 16 -5.72 -1.41 12.33
C GLU A 16 -5.14 -0.14 11.70
N LEU A 17 -5.11 0.95 12.48
CA LEU A 17 -4.75 2.30 11.99
C LEU A 17 -3.36 2.33 11.33
N ASP A 18 -2.36 1.67 11.93
CA ASP A 18 -1.00 1.65 11.39
C ASP A 18 -0.92 0.96 10.02
N ASP A 19 -1.67 -0.12 9.85
CA ASP A 19 -1.72 -0.87 8.60
C ASP A 19 -2.56 -0.16 7.54
N ILE A 20 -3.63 0.55 7.94
CA ILE A 20 -4.35 1.47 7.04
C ILE A 20 -3.40 2.56 6.53
N ILE A 21 -2.60 3.18 7.41
CA ILE A 21 -1.65 4.24 7.01
C ILE A 21 -0.60 3.69 6.04
N LYS A 22 -0.07 2.49 6.29
CA LYS A 22 0.87 1.81 5.38
C LYS A 22 0.22 1.55 4.02
N ALA A 23 -1.00 1.01 3.99
CA ALA A 23 -1.72 0.71 2.75
C ALA A 23 -1.97 1.98 1.93
N VAL A 24 -2.40 3.08 2.57
CA VAL A 24 -2.61 4.38 1.90
C VAL A 24 -1.30 4.91 1.29
N LYS A 25 -0.18 4.82 2.01
CA LYS A 25 1.14 5.23 1.48
C LYS A 25 1.55 4.40 0.27
N ALA A 26 1.36 3.08 0.32
CA ALA A 26 1.68 2.20 -0.78
C ALA A 26 0.84 2.51 -2.03
N VAL A 27 -0.47 2.73 -1.88
CA VAL A 27 -1.37 3.09 -2.98
C VAL A 27 -0.97 4.40 -3.64
N LYS A 28 -0.64 5.44 -2.85
CA LYS A 28 -0.18 6.73 -3.39
C LYS A 28 1.13 6.60 -4.17
N LEU A 29 2.08 5.83 -3.64
CA LEU A 29 3.36 5.59 -4.32
C LEU A 29 3.14 4.84 -5.65
N ILE A 30 2.19 3.90 -5.69
CA ILE A 30 1.82 3.21 -6.93
C ILE A 30 1.25 4.18 -7.96
N GLU A 31 0.38 5.10 -7.54
CA GLU A 31 -0.20 6.13 -8.41
C GLU A 31 0.89 7.04 -9.01
N GLU A 32 1.79 7.54 -8.16
CA GLU A 32 2.89 8.42 -8.57
C GLU A 32 3.88 7.73 -9.52
N GLU A 33 4.14 6.44 -9.30
CA GLU A 33 5.16 5.68 -10.03
C GLU A 33 4.59 4.65 -11.03
N ALA A 34 3.33 4.80 -11.44
CA ALA A 34 2.64 3.83 -12.30
C ALA A 34 3.37 3.54 -13.64
N HIS A 35 4.24 4.45 -14.08
CA HIS A 35 5.02 4.35 -15.32
C HIS A 35 6.34 3.57 -15.14
N ASN A 36 6.74 3.26 -13.91
CA ASN A 36 8.01 2.61 -13.60
C ASN A 36 7.89 1.08 -13.70
N MET A 37 8.88 0.45 -14.34
CA MET A 37 9.01 -1.01 -14.32
C MET A 37 9.46 -1.51 -12.93
N GLY A 38 8.96 -2.68 -12.51
CA GLY A 38 9.37 -3.31 -11.25
C GLY A 38 8.69 -2.73 -9.99
N LEU A 39 7.61 -1.97 -10.16
CA LEU A 39 6.86 -1.34 -9.07
C LEU A 39 6.41 -2.34 -8.00
N THR A 40 5.98 -3.55 -8.40
CA THR A 40 5.57 -4.62 -7.46
C THR A 40 6.66 -4.96 -6.44
N GLU A 41 7.91 -5.16 -6.89
CA GLU A 41 9.02 -5.50 -6.00
C GLU A 41 9.41 -4.33 -5.10
N LYS A 42 9.32 -3.11 -5.63
CA LYS A 42 9.58 -1.90 -4.84
C LYS A 42 8.57 -1.74 -3.70
N ILE A 43 7.28 -1.93 -3.99
CA ILE A 43 6.21 -1.85 -2.98
C ILE A 43 6.34 -2.97 -1.96
N LYS A 44 6.66 -4.19 -2.40
CA LYS A 44 6.89 -5.33 -1.49
C LYS A 44 7.98 -5.02 -0.47
N ARG A 45 9.13 -4.50 -0.91
CA ARG A 45 10.24 -4.11 -0.02
C ARG A 45 9.81 -3.03 0.98
N LEU A 46 9.09 -2.01 0.52
CA LEU A 46 8.57 -0.94 1.38
C LEU A 46 7.65 -1.49 2.49
N LEU A 47 6.76 -2.42 2.15
CA LEU A 47 5.85 -3.04 3.12
C LEU A 47 6.58 -3.93 4.12
N GLU A 48 7.59 -4.69 3.69
CA GLU A 48 8.42 -5.54 4.55
C GLU A 48 9.30 -4.72 5.52
N GLU A 49 9.88 -3.62 5.05
CA GLU A 49 10.70 -2.71 5.89
C GLU A 49 9.87 -2.03 6.98
N GLY A 50 8.62 -1.65 6.67
CA GLY A 50 7.69 -1.08 7.65
C GLY A 50 7.21 -2.08 8.71
N SER A 51 7.41 -3.39 8.49
CA SER A 51 6.99 -4.45 9.41
C SER A 51 8.04 -4.79 10.47
N ARG A 52 9.32 -4.44 10.28
CA ARG A 52 10.42 -4.72 11.24
C ARG A 52 10.51 -3.73 12.41
N LYS A 53 9.59 -2.78 12.54
CA LYS A 53 9.64 -1.72 13.55
C LYS A 53 8.77 -1.98 14.78
N GLY A 54 8.32 -3.22 14.97
CA GLY A 54 7.46 -3.65 16.08
C GLY A 54 7.82 -5.04 16.62
N GLU A 55 9.09 -5.27 16.93
CA GLU A 55 9.54 -6.31 17.87
C GLU A 55 10.20 -5.65 19.08
#